data_AF-A0A921HTN2-F1
#
_entry.id   AF-A0A921HTN2-F1
#
_cell.length_a   1.000
_cell.length_b   1.000
_cell.length_c   1.000
_cell.angle_alpha   90.00
_cell.angle_beta   90.00
_cell.angle_gamma   90.00
#
_symmetry.space_group_name_H-M   'P 1'
#
loop_
_entity.id
_entity.type
_entity.pdbx_description
1 polymer ?
#
loop_
_entity_poly.entity_id
_entity_poly.type
_entity_poly.pdbx_seq_one_letter_code
_entity_poly.pdbx_strand_id
1 'polypeptide(L)'
;MTIDKSPVAEFISDRLEVDKVSSVTRRQILVAFLSWGMSLETFQGYDKPKRFWKKFKELVPEMMGNQIIERKSGNDYIFDGIKIN
;
A
#
# COMPACT_ATOMS: atom_id res chain seq x y z
N MET A 1 18.46 12.23 -1.64
CA MET A 1 17.14 11.56 -1.67
C MET A 1 16.68 11.42 -0.23
N THR A 2 15.61 12.09 0.17
CA THR A 2 15.12 12.03 1.56
C THR A 2 14.27 10.77 1.68
N ILE A 3 14.72 9.80 2.48
CA ILE A 3 13.94 8.57 2.72
C ILE A 3 12.71 8.97 3.55
N ASP A 4 11.51 8.79 2.98
CA ASP A 4 10.26 8.97 3.70
C ASP A 4 10.17 7.93 4.83
N LYS A 5 10.07 8.39 6.08
CA LYS A 5 9.97 7.52 7.28
C LYS A 5 8.52 7.38 7.76
N SER A 6 7.54 7.57 6.87
CA SER A 6 6.14 7.34 7.24
C SER A 6 5.90 5.83 7.42
N PRO A 7 4.95 5.45 8.27
CA PRO A 7 4.55 4.04 8.40
C PRO A 7 4.12 3.39 7.08
N VAL A 8 3.66 4.20 6.10
CA VAL A 8 3.30 3.71 4.77
C VAL A 8 4.56 3.32 3.99
N ALA A 9 5.63 4.12 4.07
CA ALA A 9 6.90 3.81 3.43
C ALA A 9 7.53 2.54 4.04
N GLU A 10 7.53 2.43 5.37
CA GLU A 10 8.03 1.23 6.06
C GLU A 10 7.22 -0.01 5.67
N PHE A 11 5.89 0.09 5.63
CA PHE A 11 5.04 -0.99 5.15
C PHE A 11 5.34 -1.40 3.70
N ILE A 12 5.48 -0.44 2.78
CA ILE A 12 5.80 -0.73 1.38
C ILE A 12 7.15 -1.46 1.29
N SER A 13 8.16 -0.99 2.04
CA SER A 13 9.50 -1.59 2.05
C SER A 13 9.53 -3.01 2.64
N ASP A 14 8.83 -3.22 3.75
CA ASP A 14 8.97 -4.46 4.54
C ASP A 14 7.97 -5.54 4.14
N ARG A 15 6.82 -5.14 3.57
CA ARG A 15 5.68 -6.04 3.35
C ARG A 15 5.26 -6.18 1.91
N LEU A 16 5.68 -5.29 1.02
CA LEU A 16 5.36 -5.42 -0.40
C LEU A 16 6.58 -5.80 -1.20
N GLU A 17 6.39 -6.77 -2.08
CA GLU A 17 7.39 -7.15 -3.07
C GLU A 17 6.82 -7.01 -4.46
N VAL A 18 7.68 -6.60 -5.39
CA VAL A 18 7.38 -6.61 -6.81
C VAL A 18 7.24 -8.05 -7.28
N ASP A 19 6.11 -8.38 -7.86
CA ASP A 19 5.84 -9.67 -8.47
C ASP A 19 4.88 -9.55 -9.66
N LYS A 20 5.41 -9.77 -10.87
CA LYS A 20 4.73 -9.49 -12.15
C LYS A 20 3.50 -10.37 -12.41
N VAL A 21 3.36 -11.49 -11.71
CA VAL A 21 2.22 -12.41 -11.88
C VAL A 21 1.19 -12.27 -10.76
N SER A 22 1.55 -11.58 -9.68
CA SER A 22 0.68 -11.40 -8.53
C SER A 22 -0.18 -10.17 -8.66
N SER A 23 -1.33 -10.25 -8.00
CA SER A 23 -2.23 -9.13 -7.82
C SER A 23 -2.82 -9.15 -6.42
N VAL A 24 -2.96 -7.97 -5.83
CA VAL A 24 -3.53 -7.81 -4.50
C VAL A 24 -4.63 -6.77 -4.55
N THR A 25 -5.71 -7.05 -3.85
CA THR A 25 -6.79 -6.08 -3.71
C THR A 25 -6.39 -4.97 -2.75
N ARG A 26 -6.98 -3.79 -2.95
CA ARG A 26 -6.90 -2.65 -2.03
C ARG A 26 -7.27 -3.08 -0.62
N ARG A 27 -8.31 -3.92 -0.47
CA ARG A 27 -8.71 -4.46 0.83
C ARG A 27 -7.60 -5.31 1.46
N GLN A 28 -6.96 -6.22 0.72
CA GLN A 28 -5.86 -7.05 1.24
C GLN A 28 -4.67 -6.21 1.70
N ILE A 29 -4.28 -5.20 0.93
CA ILE A 29 -3.22 -4.26 1.34
C ILE A 29 -3.59 -3.55 2.64
N LEU A 30 -4.82 -3.03 2.75
CA LEU A 30 -5.25 -2.33 3.96
C LEU A 30 -5.27 -3.25 5.18
N VAL A 31 -5.75 -4.49 5.00
CA VAL A 31 -5.75 -5.50 6.07
C VAL A 31 -4.32 -5.85 6.49
N ALA A 32 -3.42 -6.08 5.53
CA ALA A 32 -2.01 -6.36 5.82
C ALA A 32 -1.33 -5.21 6.55
N PHE A 33 -1.58 -3.98 6.11
CA PHE A 33 -1.04 -2.78 6.75
C PHE A 33 -1.49 -2.63 8.20
N LEU A 34 -2.79 -2.84 8.48
CA LEU A 34 -3.33 -2.80 9.84
C LEU A 34 -2.83 -3.97 10.70
N SER A 35 -2.62 -5.15 10.10
CA SER A 35 -2.15 -6.36 10.80
C SER A 35 -0.66 -6.33 11.11
N TRP A 36 0.13 -5.54 10.37
CA TRP A 36 1.58 -5.42 10.52
C TRP A 36 2.01 -4.74 11.84
N GLY A 37 1.08 -4.21 12.63
CA GLY A 37 1.36 -3.60 13.94
C GLY A 37 1.02 -2.12 14.03
N MET A 38 0.48 -1.54 12.96
CA MET A 38 -0.11 -0.22 12.99
C MET A 38 -1.50 -0.30 13.59
N SER A 39 -1.61 0.03 14.89
CA SER A 39 -2.93 0.22 15.51
C SER A 39 -3.69 1.29 14.70
N LEU A 40 -5.01 1.10 14.55
CA LEU A 40 -5.89 2.14 14.04
C LEU A 40 -5.69 3.47 14.80
N GLU A 41 -5.24 3.42 16.05
CA GLU A 41 -4.94 4.59 16.89
C GLU A 41 -3.69 5.37 16.46
N THR A 42 -2.67 4.74 15.89
CA THR A 42 -1.50 5.44 15.31
C THR A 42 -1.90 6.36 14.13
N PHE A 43 -3.09 6.11 13.57
CA PHE A 43 -3.76 6.95 12.59
C PHE A 43 -4.88 7.80 13.22
N GLN A 44 -4.67 8.59 14.28
CA GLN A 44 -5.77 9.39 14.86
C GLN A 44 -6.41 10.32 13.79
N GLY A 45 -7.69 10.11 13.48
CA GLY A 45 -8.51 10.95 12.58
C GLY A 45 -9.23 10.17 11.47
N TYR A 46 -10.56 10.30 11.38
CA TYR A 46 -11.50 9.56 10.50
C TYR A 46 -11.24 9.58 8.96
N ASP A 47 -10.15 10.19 8.49
CA ASP A 47 -9.70 10.24 7.08
C ASP A 47 -8.62 9.18 6.73
N LYS A 48 -8.35 8.21 7.63
CA LYS A 48 -7.23 7.25 7.59
C LYS A 48 -7.09 6.50 6.26
N PRO A 49 -8.15 5.89 5.69
CA PRO A 49 -8.00 5.14 4.46
C PRO A 49 -7.63 6.08 3.30
N LYS A 50 -8.26 7.25 3.21
CA LYS A 50 -7.96 8.21 2.13
C LYS A 50 -6.51 8.70 2.20
N ARG A 51 -6.02 9.06 3.39
CA ARG A 51 -4.62 9.49 3.59
C ARG A 51 -3.62 8.38 3.32
N PHE A 52 -3.89 7.18 3.83
CA PHE A 52 -3.11 5.98 3.51
C PHE A 52 -3.02 5.79 2.00
N TRP A 53 -4.17 5.76 1.31
CA TRP A 53 -4.22 5.49 -0.13
C TRP A 53 -3.59 6.59 -0.97
N LYS A 54 -3.72 7.86 -0.55
CA LYS A 54 -2.99 8.96 -1.19
C LYS A 54 -1.49 8.74 -1.09
N LYS A 55 -0.97 8.49 0.11
CA LYS A 55 0.46 8.28 0.34
C LYS A 55 0.98 7.00 -0.33
N PHE A 56 0.20 5.93 -0.29
CA PHE A 56 0.51 4.66 -0.93
C PHE A 56 0.71 4.83 -2.44
N LYS A 57 -0.20 5.53 -3.12
CA LYS A 57 -0.11 5.80 -4.57
C LYS A 57 1.03 6.73 -4.94
N GLU A 58 1.44 7.61 -4.02
CA GLU A 58 2.62 8.46 -4.20
C GLU A 58 3.91 7.63 -4.10
N LEU A 59 4.02 6.77 -3.07
CA LEU A 59 5.26 6.06 -2.75
C LEU A 59 5.47 4.78 -3.55
N VAL A 60 4.42 4.04 -3.92
CA VAL A 60 4.59 2.77 -4.65
C VAL A 60 5.33 2.94 -5.97
N PRO A 61 5.00 3.91 -6.85
CA PRO A 61 5.78 4.15 -8.07
C PRO A 61 7.23 4.57 -7.78
N GLU A 62 7.47 5.34 -6.71
CA GLU A 62 8.80 5.80 -6.30
C GLU A 62 9.68 4.64 -5.79
N MET A 63 9.09 3.74 -5.00
CA MET A 63 9.81 2.66 -4.31
C MET A 63 9.86 1.34 -5.09
N MET A 64 8.82 1.04 -5.88
CA MET A 64 8.63 -0.24 -6.58
C MET A 64 8.67 -0.10 -8.11
N GLY A 65 8.74 1.13 -8.62
CA GLY A 65 8.75 1.46 -10.05
C GLY A 65 7.36 1.51 -10.69
N ASN A 66 7.31 2.03 -11.91
CA ASN A 66 6.06 2.28 -12.66
C ASN A 66 5.39 1.01 -13.24
N GLN A 67 5.79 -0.17 -12.78
CA GLN A 67 5.24 -1.45 -13.24
C GLN A 67 4.03 -1.92 -12.44
N ILE A 68 3.66 -1.20 -11.37
CA ILE A 68 2.48 -1.50 -10.56
C ILE A 68 1.27 -0.83 -11.19
N ILE A 69 0.28 -1.63 -11.58
CA ILE A 69 -0.92 -1.15 -12.26
C ILE A 69 -2.10 -1.20 -11.29
N GLU A 70 -2.70 -0.04 -11.01
CA GLU A 70 -3.98 0.03 -10.31
C GLU A 70 -5.13 -0.08 -11.32
N ARG A 71 -6.04 -1.04 -11.11
CA ARG A 71 -7.27 -1.17 -11.90
C ARG A 71 -8.49 -1.37 -11.01
N LYS A 72 -9.65 -0.90 -11.47
CA LYS A 72 -10.93 -1.09 -10.79
C LYS A 72 -11.49 -2.48 -11.12
N SER A 73 -11.98 -3.21 -10.12
CA SER A 73 -12.67 -4.49 -10.28
C SER A 73 -13.91 -4.51 -9.39
N GLY A 74 -15.08 -4.39 -10.01
CA GLY A 74 -16.36 -4.24 -9.29
C GLY A 74 -16.33 -3.04 -8.34
N ASN A 75 -16.51 -3.32 -7.04
CA ASN A 75 -16.50 -2.32 -5.96
C ASN A 75 -15.13 -2.14 -5.29
N ASP A 76 -14.07 -2.75 -5.83
CA ASP A 76 -12.72 -2.68 -5.26
C ASP A 76 -11.68 -2.22 -6.30
N TYR A 77 -10.45 -2.02 -5.84
CA TYR A 77 -9.28 -1.79 -6.67
C TYR A 77 -8.31 -2.96 -6.52
N ILE A 78 -7.62 -3.29 -7.59
CA ILE A 78 -6.58 -4.31 -7.64
C ILE A 78 -5.28 -3.63 -8.06
N PHE A 79 -4.20 -3.99 -7.39
CA PHE A 79 -2.84 -3.61 -7.72
C PHE A 79 -2.14 -4.84 -8.29
N ASP A 80 -1.92 -4.84 -9.61
CA ASP A 80 -1.16 -5.89 -10.29
C ASP A 80 0.34 -5.56 -10.20
N GLY A 81 1.18 -6.60 -10.14
CA GLY A 81 2.64 -6.43 -10.10
C GLY A 81 3.23 -6.39 -8.69
N ILE A 82 2.41 -6.60 -7.64
CA ILE A 82 2.87 -6.71 -6.25
C ILE A 82 2.27 -7.95 -5.57
N LYS A 83 2.96 -8.43 -4.54
CA LYS A 83 2.46 -9.37 -3.54
C LYS A 83 2.72 -8.84 -2.13
N ILE A 84 2.01 -9.38 -1.15
CA ILE A 84 2.18 -9.08 0.28
C ILE A 84 2.95 -10.24 0.93
N ASN A 85 3.99 -9.94 1.71
CA ASN A 85 4.81 -10.89 2.49
C ASN A 85 4.48 -10.91 4.00
#